data_AF-A0A553WAP7-F1
#
_entry.id   AF-A0A553WAP7-F1
#
_cell.length_a   1.000
_cell.length_b   1.000
_cell.length_c   1.000
_cell.angle_alpha   90.00
_cell.angle_beta   90.00
_cell.angle_gamma   90.00
#
_symmetry.space_group_name_H-M   'P 1'
#
loop_
_entity.id
_entity.type
_entity.pdbx_description
1 polymer ?
#
loop_
_entity_poly.entity_id
_entity_poly.type
_entity_poly.pdbx_seq_one_letter_code
_entity_poly.pdbx_strand_id
1 'polypeptide(L)'
;MNDSQTNRIGLTQRQTLLLVATGAALWFVAAVLLRIIAPMGALEGTMRGVSYALVIPGTLPFVFLTRWIARLRDDQMGIGIALATMTALLIDGIVVAWFPAVYGGHLPQVTNCAAIILWGAGVAILLGFFMNKGALK
;
A
#
# COMPACT_ATOMS: atom_id res chain seq x y z
N MET A 1 44.01 4.55 -3.31
CA MET A 1 43.13 4.10 -2.20
C MET A 1 41.72 4.10 -2.76
N ASN A 2 41.08 2.94 -2.79
CA ASN A 2 39.75 2.75 -3.39
C ASN A 2 38.68 3.35 -2.49
N ASP A 3 38.19 4.53 -2.83
CA ASP A 3 36.89 5.02 -2.34
C ASP A 3 35.80 4.28 -3.13
N SER A 4 35.49 3.06 -2.69
CA SER A 4 34.36 2.30 -3.20
C SER A 4 33.07 3.07 -2.94
N GLN A 5 32.53 3.67 -4.02
CA GLN A 5 31.18 4.21 -4.09
C GLN A 5 30.12 3.15 -3.77
N THR A 6 29.87 2.90 -2.48
CA THR A 6 28.80 1.99 -2.02
C THR A 6 27.73 2.72 -1.23
N ASN A 7 27.43 3.97 -1.58
CA ASN A 7 26.12 4.53 -1.24
C ASN A 7 25.05 4.08 -2.25
N ARG A 8 24.86 2.76 -2.38
CA ARG A 8 23.75 2.21 -3.16
C ARG A 8 22.53 2.19 -2.25
N ILE A 9 21.69 3.22 -2.39
CA ILE A 9 20.35 3.35 -1.79
C ILE A 9 19.41 2.18 -2.23
N GLY A 10 19.85 1.36 -3.19
CA GLY A 10 19.09 0.26 -3.77
C GLY A 10 18.65 -0.82 -2.77
N LEU A 11 17.48 -1.39 -3.05
CA LEU A 11 16.94 -2.55 -2.35
C LEU A 11 17.71 -3.81 -2.76
N THR A 12 17.96 -4.71 -1.82
CA THR A 12 18.48 -6.04 -2.14
C THR A 12 17.40 -6.88 -2.83
N GLN A 13 17.80 -7.90 -3.62
CA GLN A 13 16.84 -8.80 -4.28
C GLN A 13 15.86 -9.46 -3.29
N ARG A 14 16.35 -9.82 -2.09
CA ARG A 14 15.51 -10.36 -1.01
C ARG A 14 14.49 -9.33 -0.52
N GLN A 15 14.90 -8.08 -0.32
CA GLN A 15 13.99 -7.00 0.07
C GLN A 15 12.93 -6.77 -1.01
N THR A 16 13.34 -6.69 -2.28
CA THR A 16 12.43 -6.58 -3.43
C THR A 16 11.37 -7.69 -3.42
N LEU A 17 11.79 -8.96 -3.29
CA LEU A 17 10.85 -10.08 -3.26
C LEU A 17 9.88 -10.00 -2.07
N LEU A 18 10.40 -9.66 -0.88
CA LEU A 18 9.58 -9.50 0.31
C LEU A 18 8.56 -8.35 0.17
N LEU A 19 8.97 -7.24 -0.44
CA LEU A 19 8.09 -6.09 -0.67
C LEU A 19 6.99 -6.39 -1.68
N VAL A 20 7.31 -7.10 -2.77
CA VAL A 20 6.32 -7.56 -3.75
C VAL A 20 5.31 -8.49 -3.08
N ALA A 21 5.78 -9.51 -2.33
CA ALA A 21 4.89 -10.42 -1.62
C ALA A 21 4.04 -9.70 -0.57
N THR A 22 4.62 -8.74 0.16
CA THR A 22 3.91 -7.93 1.16
C THR A 22 2.86 -7.06 0.51
N GLY A 23 3.18 -6.39 -0.61
CA GLY A 23 2.24 -5.57 -1.37
C GLY A 23 1.03 -6.37 -1.85
N ALA A 24 1.27 -7.56 -2.42
CA ALA A 24 0.20 -8.46 -2.83
C ALA A 24 -0.69 -8.91 -1.66
N ALA A 25 -0.09 -9.27 -0.52
CA ALA A 25 -0.82 -9.70 0.67
C ALA A 25 -1.65 -8.55 1.28
N LEU A 26 -1.07 -7.36 1.42
CA LEU A 26 -1.75 -6.18 1.96
C LEU A 26 -2.90 -5.74 1.06
N TRP A 27 -2.70 -5.78 -0.26
CA TRP A 27 -3.79 -5.56 -1.21
C TRP A 27 -4.95 -6.51 -0.97
N PHE A 28 -4.69 -7.81 -0.87
CA PHE A 28 -5.74 -8.81 -0.69
C PHE A 28 -6.50 -8.60 0.63
N VAL A 29 -5.78 -8.32 1.71
CA VAL A 29 -6.38 -7.99 3.01
C VAL A 29 -7.27 -6.74 2.88
N ALA A 30 -6.80 -5.68 2.23
CA ALA A 30 -7.60 -4.47 2.02
C ALA A 30 -8.86 -4.75 1.19
N ALA A 31 -8.75 -5.50 0.09
CA ALA A 31 -9.87 -5.87 -0.76
C ALA A 31 -10.94 -6.66 0.00
N VAL A 32 -10.54 -7.64 0.82
CA VAL A 32 -11.46 -8.43 1.64
C VAL A 32 -12.11 -7.59 2.74
N LEU A 33 -11.34 -6.76 3.44
CA LEU A 33 -11.89 -5.85 4.45
C LEU A 33 -12.95 -4.93 3.85
N LEU A 34 -12.66 -4.32 2.70
CA LEU A 34 -13.57 -3.43 2.00
C LEU A 34 -14.82 -4.15 1.51
N ARG A 35 -14.68 -5.38 1.01
CA ARG A 35 -15.83 -6.24 0.65
C ARG A 35 -16.78 -6.44 1.83
N ILE A 36 -16.24 -6.61 3.04
CA ILE A 36 -17.02 -6.86 4.26
C ILE A 36 -17.69 -5.58 4.77
N ILE A 37 -16.98 -4.45 4.78
CA ILE A 37 -17.51 -3.19 5.34
C ILE A 37 -18.38 -2.39 4.37
N ALA A 38 -18.19 -2.57 3.05
CA ALA A 38 -18.95 -1.80 2.06
C ALA A 38 -20.48 -2.02 2.18
N PRO A 39 -21.00 -3.25 2.35
CA PRO A 39 -22.43 -3.48 2.59
C PRO A 39 -22.96 -2.85 3.88
N MET A 40 -22.10 -2.47 4.82
CA MET A 40 -22.48 -1.76 6.05
C MET A 40 -22.69 -0.25 5.81
N GLY A 41 -22.60 0.23 4.56
CA GLY A 41 -22.73 1.64 4.20
C GLY A 41 -21.48 2.48 4.44
N ALA A 42 -20.34 1.86 4.81
CA ALA A 42 -19.10 2.57 5.14
C ALA A 42 -18.54 3.40 3.97
N LEU A 43 -18.87 3.04 2.73
CA LEU A 43 -18.36 3.70 1.52
C LEU A 43 -19.41 4.57 0.82
N GLU A 44 -20.50 4.91 1.49
CA GLU A 44 -21.63 5.65 0.93
C GLU A 44 -21.88 6.97 1.67
N GLY A 45 -22.49 7.94 0.97
CA GLY A 45 -22.86 9.25 1.53
C GLY A 45 -21.73 9.91 2.33
N THR A 46 -22.08 10.45 3.51
CA THR A 46 -21.14 11.08 4.45
C THR A 46 -20.10 10.12 5.02
N MET A 47 -20.47 8.84 5.20
CA MET A 47 -19.57 7.83 5.76
C MET A 47 -18.37 7.55 4.86
N ARG A 48 -18.50 7.78 3.54
CA ARG A 48 -17.37 7.72 2.60
C ARG A 48 -16.24 8.66 3.03
N GLY A 49 -16.54 9.91 3.38
CA GLY A 49 -15.53 10.87 3.83
C GLY A 49 -14.82 10.41 5.09
N VAL A 50 -15.58 9.84 6.04
CA VAL A 50 -15.03 9.26 7.28
C VAL A 50 -14.10 8.09 6.97
N SER A 51 -14.48 7.19 6.07
CA SER A 51 -13.64 6.06 5.65
C SER A 51 -12.33 6.53 5.02
N TYR A 52 -12.36 7.54 4.15
CA TYR A 52 -11.14 8.13 3.57
C TYR A 52 -10.23 8.75 4.64
N ALA A 53 -10.80 9.43 5.64
CA ALA A 53 -10.04 9.98 6.74
C ALA A 53 -9.41 8.88 7.61
N LEU A 54 -10.16 7.81 7.91
CA LEU A 54 -9.71 6.67 8.72
C LEU A 54 -8.63 5.83 8.03
N VAL A 55 -8.57 5.83 6.70
CA VAL A 55 -7.47 5.20 5.96
C VAL A 55 -6.13 5.80 6.34
N ILE A 56 -6.03 7.10 6.65
CA ILE A 56 -4.75 7.73 7.03
C ILE A 56 -4.11 7.07 8.28
N PRO A 57 -4.77 7.06 9.45
CA PRO A 57 -4.24 6.35 10.61
C PRO A 57 -4.26 4.83 10.41
N GLY A 58 -5.19 4.30 9.62
CA GLY A 58 -5.26 2.87 9.28
C GLY A 58 -4.07 2.37 8.46
N THR A 59 -3.45 3.21 7.63
CA THR A 59 -2.31 2.86 6.78
C THR A 59 -0.99 2.78 7.55
N LEU A 60 -0.83 3.57 8.63
CA LEU A 60 0.39 3.59 9.45
C LEU A 60 0.87 2.21 9.90
N PRO A 61 0.06 1.34 10.53
CA PRO A 61 0.51 0.01 10.95
C PRO A 61 1.03 -0.83 9.78
N PHE A 62 0.45 -0.70 8.58
CA PHE A 62 0.91 -1.43 7.40
C PHE A 62 2.25 -0.92 6.86
N VAL A 63 2.52 0.39 6.95
CA VAL A 63 3.84 0.95 6.63
C VAL A 63 4.91 0.42 7.59
N PHE A 64 4.63 0.42 8.89
CA PHE A 64 5.55 -0.15 9.89
C PHE A 64 5.74 -1.65 9.73
N LEU A 65 4.67 -2.40 9.44
CA LEU A 65 4.72 -3.83 9.16
C LEU A 65 5.60 -4.13 7.93
N THR A 66 5.43 -3.36 6.85
CA THR A 66 6.22 -3.52 5.61
C THR A 66 7.70 -3.26 5.87
N ARG A 67 8.01 -2.18 6.61
CA ARG A 67 9.38 -1.89 7.08
C ARG A 67 9.96 -3.06 7.87
N TRP A 68 9.19 -3.62 8.80
CA TRP A 68 9.64 -4.70 9.67
C TRP A 68 9.91 -6.01 8.89
N ILE A 69 9.00 -6.41 8.00
CA ILE A 69 9.14 -7.63 7.18
C ILE A 69 10.36 -7.55 6.26
N ALA A 70 10.47 -6.46 5.50
CA ALA A 70 11.57 -6.27 4.55
C ALA A 70 12.85 -5.75 5.23
N ARG A 71 12.83 -5.49 6.55
CA ARG A 71 13.93 -4.90 7.31
C ARG A 71 14.50 -3.66 6.61
N LEU A 72 13.61 -2.74 6.22
CA LEU A 72 14.01 -1.51 5.53
C LEU A 72 14.78 -0.60 6.47
N ARG A 73 15.86 -0.02 5.95
CA ARG A 73 16.54 1.12 6.58
C ARG A 73 15.69 2.38 6.44
N ASP A 74 15.96 3.38 7.28
CA ASP A 74 15.25 4.66 7.26
C ASP A 74 15.36 5.38 5.90
N ASP A 75 16.47 5.20 5.19
CA ASP A 75 16.71 5.80 3.86
C ASP A 75 16.18 4.96 2.69
N GLN A 76 15.64 3.77 2.97
CA GLN A 76 14.98 2.89 2.01
C GLN A 76 13.45 2.93 2.12
N MET A 77 12.90 3.68 3.09
CA MET A 77 11.46 3.71 3.34
C MET A 77 10.68 4.19 2.11
N GLY A 78 11.12 5.26 1.46
CA GLY A 78 10.41 5.82 0.31
C GLY A 78 10.31 4.81 -0.85
N ILE A 79 11.46 4.28 -1.28
CA ILE A 79 11.51 3.32 -2.40
C ILE A 79 10.86 1.97 -2.03
N GLY A 80 11.03 1.50 -0.79
CA GLY A 80 10.47 0.24 -0.34
C GLY A 80 8.94 0.26 -0.28
N ILE A 81 8.36 1.31 0.32
CA ILE A 81 6.91 1.47 0.39
C ILE A 81 6.32 1.74 -1.00
N ALA A 82 6.99 2.53 -1.84
CA ALA A 82 6.57 2.73 -3.22
C ALA A 82 6.50 1.40 -3.99
N LEU A 83 7.49 0.51 -3.82
CA LEU A 83 7.51 -0.79 -4.49
C LEU A 83 6.37 -1.70 -4.03
N ALA A 84 6.18 -1.86 -2.73
CA ALA A 84 5.08 -2.67 -2.18
C ALA A 84 3.71 -2.13 -2.63
N THR A 85 3.55 -0.80 -2.60
CA THR A 85 2.30 -0.14 -3.02
C THR A 85 2.07 -0.26 -4.53
N MET A 86 3.11 -0.13 -5.34
CA MET A 86 3.03 -0.35 -6.79
C MET A 86 2.56 -1.77 -7.09
N THR A 87 3.10 -2.78 -6.42
CA THR A 87 2.62 -4.16 -6.56
C THR A 87 1.14 -4.28 -6.21
N ALA A 88 0.72 -3.70 -5.08
CA ALA A 88 -0.68 -3.68 -4.68
C ALA A 88 -1.58 -3.07 -5.76
N LEU A 89 -1.22 -1.90 -6.30
CA LEU A 89 -1.98 -1.20 -7.34
C LEU A 89 -2.05 -1.95 -8.67
N LEU A 90 -0.96 -2.62 -9.08
CA LEU A 90 -0.96 -3.43 -10.31
C LEU A 90 -1.91 -4.61 -10.20
N ILE A 91 -1.90 -5.29 -9.06
CA ILE A 91 -2.82 -6.39 -8.79
C ILE A 91 -4.26 -5.87 -8.69
N ASP A 92 -4.47 -4.74 -8.00
CA ASP A 92 -5.78 -4.09 -7.89
C ASP A 92 -6.38 -3.78 -9.25
N GLY A 93 -5.62 -3.15 -10.15
CA GLY A 93 -6.07 -2.84 -11.51
C GLY A 93 -6.49 -4.09 -12.30
N ILE A 94 -5.72 -5.19 -12.18
CA ILE A 94 -6.07 -6.47 -12.80
C ILE A 94 -7.37 -7.03 -12.19
N VAL A 95 -7.48 -7.04 -10.87
CA VAL A 95 -8.64 -7.66 -10.21
C VAL A 95 -9.90 -6.85 -10.44
N VAL A 96 -9.84 -5.52 -10.44
CA VAL A 96 -10.98 -4.66 -10.77
C VAL A 96 -11.46 -4.92 -12.21
N ALA A 97 -10.55 -5.09 -13.16
CA ALA A 97 -10.89 -5.27 -14.57
C ALA A 97 -11.44 -6.66 -14.90
N TRP A 98 -10.84 -7.73 -14.37
CA TRP A 98 -11.17 -9.11 -14.76
C TRP A 98 -11.87 -9.93 -13.68
N PHE A 99 -11.76 -9.52 -12.41
CA PHE A 99 -12.32 -10.26 -11.26
C PHE A 99 -13.08 -9.34 -10.29
N PRO A 100 -14.00 -8.47 -10.77
CA PRO A 100 -14.69 -7.47 -9.92
C PRO A 100 -15.49 -8.11 -8.78
N ALA A 101 -15.87 -9.37 -8.94
CA ALA A 101 -16.55 -10.18 -7.92
C ALA A 101 -15.76 -10.30 -6.61
N VAL A 102 -14.45 -10.00 -6.58
CA VAL A 102 -13.65 -9.94 -5.35
C VAL A 102 -14.14 -8.82 -4.42
N TYR A 103 -14.54 -7.67 -4.97
CA TYR A 103 -14.96 -6.51 -4.18
C TYR A 103 -16.44 -6.49 -3.82
N GLY A 104 -17.30 -7.08 -4.65
CA GLY A 104 -18.75 -7.03 -4.44
C GLY A 104 -19.58 -7.56 -5.60
N GLY A 105 -20.90 -7.58 -5.41
CA GLY A 105 -21.85 -8.08 -6.40
C GLY A 105 -22.33 -7.05 -7.43
N HIS A 106 -22.02 -5.76 -7.23
CA HIS A 106 -22.51 -4.69 -8.09
C HIS A 106 -21.51 -3.55 -8.27
N LEU A 107 -21.61 -2.87 -9.41
CA LEU A 107 -20.61 -1.89 -9.87
C LEU A 107 -20.30 -0.76 -8.86
N PRO A 108 -21.28 -0.13 -8.17
CA PRO A 108 -20.96 0.94 -7.23
C PRO A 108 -20.05 0.52 -6.08
N GLN A 109 -20.25 -0.69 -5.53
CA GLN A 109 -19.39 -1.25 -4.49
C GLN A 109 -17.98 -1.50 -5.02
N VAL A 110 -17.85 -2.10 -6.21
CA VAL A 110 -16.54 -2.35 -6.83
C VAL A 110 -15.79 -1.04 -7.03
N THR A 111 -16.44 -0.02 -7.59
CA THR A 111 -15.84 1.31 -7.82
C THR A 111 -15.43 1.98 -6.51
N ASN A 112 -16.28 1.93 -5.47
CA ASN A 112 -15.96 2.54 -4.18
C ASN A 112 -14.80 1.83 -3.48
N CYS A 113 -14.75 0.49 -3.53
CA CYS A 113 -13.63 -0.29 -2.98
C CYS A 113 -12.32 0.00 -3.72
N ALA A 114 -12.33 0.04 -5.05
CA ALA A 114 -11.16 0.38 -5.85
C ALA A 114 -10.65 1.81 -5.53
N ALA A 115 -11.57 2.78 -5.44
CA ALA A 115 -11.22 4.17 -5.17
C ALA A 115 -10.57 4.37 -3.79
N ILE A 116 -11.04 3.66 -2.75
CA ILE A 116 -10.45 3.78 -1.42
C ILE A 116 -9.12 3.01 -1.30
N ILE A 117 -8.89 1.92 -2.05
CA ILE A 117 -7.58 1.28 -2.16
C ILE A 117 -6.58 2.22 -2.83
N LEU A 118 -6.97 2.86 -3.94
CA LEU A 118 -6.14 3.84 -4.63
C LEU A 118 -5.77 5.01 -3.70
N TRP A 119 -6.72 5.50 -2.90
CA TRP A 119 -6.45 6.51 -1.88
C TRP A 119 -5.46 6.02 -0.82
N GLY A 120 -5.67 4.82 -0.26
CA GLY A 120 -4.78 4.21 0.73
C GLY A 120 -3.36 3.98 0.20
N ALA A 121 -3.23 3.62 -1.08
CA ALA A 121 -1.95 3.52 -1.76
C ALA A 121 -1.23 4.88 -1.82
N GLY A 122 -1.92 5.95 -2.20
CA GLY A 122 -1.37 7.31 -2.18
C GLY A 122 -0.91 7.73 -0.79
N VAL A 123 -1.73 7.45 0.24
CA VAL A 123 -1.39 7.70 1.64
C VAL A 123 -0.15 6.91 2.06
N ALA A 124 -0.05 5.62 1.72
CA ALA A 124 1.09 4.78 2.08
C ALA A 124 2.38 5.33 1.48
N ILE A 125 2.36 5.72 0.21
CA ILE A 125 3.51 6.33 -0.48
C ILE A 125 3.90 7.64 0.20
N LEU A 126 2.93 8.52 0.50
CA LEU A 126 3.18 9.79 1.17
C LEU A 126 3.84 9.58 2.54
N LEU A 127 3.32 8.67 3.35
CA LEU A 127 3.90 8.29 4.64
C LEU A 127 5.30 7.69 4.48
N GLY A 128 5.50 6.82 3.48
CA GLY A 128 6.79 6.23 3.15
C GLY A 128 7.86 7.29 2.87
N PHE A 129 7.51 8.37 2.14
CA PHE A 129 8.39 9.50 1.91
C PHE A 129 8.65 10.34 3.16
N PHE A 130 7.62 10.63 3.97
CA PHE A 130 7.82 11.35 5.24
C PHE A 130 8.74 10.60 6.20
N MET A 131 8.67 9.28 6.21
CA MET A 131 9.52 8.43 7.04
C MET A 131 10.90 8.17 6.43
N ASN A 132 11.11 8.59 5.19
CA ASN A 132 12.37 8.40 4.47
C ASN A 132 13.40 9.43 4.93
N LYS A 133 14.12 9.11 6.01
CA LYS A 133 15.22 9.94 6.49
C LYS A 133 16.44 9.61 5.64
N GLY A 134 16.95 10.60 4.90
CA GLY A 134 18.17 10.42 4.11
C GLY A 134 19.31 9.88 4.98
N ALA A 135 20.24 9.14 4.38
CA ALA A 135 21.46 8.72 5.06
C ALA A 135 22.19 9.98 5.56
N LEU A 136 22.09 10.25 6.86
CA LEU A 136 22.88 11.30 7.48
C LEU A 136 24.36 10.94 7.25
N LYS A 137 25.09 11.90 6.68
CA LYS A 137 26.55 11.81 6.48
C LYS A 137 27.27 11.65 7.81
#